data_AF-A0A1W9SJN1-F1
#
_entry.id   AF-A0A1W9SJN1-F1
#
_cell.length_a   1.000
_cell.length_b   1.000
_cell.length_c   1.000
_cell.angle_alpha   90.00
_cell.angle_beta   90.00
_cell.angle_gamma   90.00
#
_symmetry.space_group_name_H-M   'P 1'
#
loop_
_entity.id
_entity.type
_entity.pdbx_description
1 polymer ?
#
loop_
_entity_poly.entity_id
_entity_poly.type
_entity_poly.pdbx_seq_one_letter_code
_entity_poly.pdbx_strand_id
1 'polypeptide(L)'
;MELKPYQQKVINDLEKFLDYQNKYQDNAKAFNLYWENRVGKYQLKLDGTYSGMTPYKDNIPAATHIAIKVPTAGGKTFIACNAIHSIMKSYDASKPKAVVWLVPWSNLLQQTANNLSDPTHPYREKLNALFGNRVEVYEKEQL
;
A
#
# COMPACT_ATOMS: atom_id res chain seq x y z
N MET A 1 -7.55 14.19 10.84
CA MET A 1 -6.41 13.44 11.45
C MET A 1 -5.22 13.48 10.52
N GLU A 2 -3.99 13.58 11.04
CA GLU A 2 -2.75 13.58 10.24
C GLU A 2 -1.86 12.37 10.54
N LEU A 3 -0.98 12.03 9.59
CA LEU A 3 -0.05 10.92 9.73
C LEU A 3 0.97 11.21 10.83
N LYS A 4 1.22 10.22 11.69
CA LYS A 4 2.36 10.26 12.62
C LYS A 4 3.67 10.19 11.84
N PRO A 5 4.81 10.66 12.38
CA PRO A 5 6.09 10.67 11.66
C PRO A 5 6.51 9.30 11.08
N TYR A 6 6.28 8.21 11.81
CA TYR A 6 6.58 6.86 11.29
C TYR A 6 5.62 6.43 10.16
N GLN A 7 4.36 6.86 10.21
CA GLN A 7 3.38 6.58 9.16
C GLN A 7 3.70 7.38 7.90
N GLN A 8 4.12 8.64 8.06
CA GLN A 8 4.61 9.45 6.95
C GLN A 8 5.85 8.82 6.30
N LYS A 9 6.78 8.29 7.12
CA LYS A 9 7.95 7.55 6.59
C LYS A 9 7.52 6.34 5.75
N VAL A 10 6.47 5.62 6.15
CA VAL A 10 5.92 4.52 5.36
C VAL A 10 5.40 5.00 4.01
N ILE A 11 4.66 6.11 3.96
CA ILE A 11 4.16 6.69 2.70
C ILE A 11 5.32 7.16 1.81
N ASN A 12 6.33 7.84 2.39
CA ASN A 12 7.51 8.29 1.64
C ASN A 12 8.30 7.10 1.05
N ASP A 13 8.40 6.00 1.80
CA ASP A 13 9.08 4.79 1.34
C ASP A 13 8.30 4.10 0.21
N LEU A 14 6.96 4.13 0.27
CA LEU A 14 6.06 3.66 -0.80
C LEU A 14 6.22 4.51 -2.07
N GLU A 15 6.19 5.84 -1.96
CA GLU A 15 6.33 6.73 -3.12
C GLU A 15 7.67 6.53 -3.83
N LYS A 16 8.77 6.40 -3.07
CA LYS A 16 10.08 6.06 -3.65
C LYS A 16 10.07 4.72 -4.36
N PHE A 17 9.37 3.71 -3.84
CA PHE A 17 9.23 2.44 -4.54
C PHE A 17 8.44 2.60 -5.85
N LEU A 18 7.35 3.37 -5.83
CA LEU A 18 6.56 3.66 -7.04
C LEU A 18 7.37 4.40 -8.11
N ASP A 19 8.34 5.24 -7.73
CA ASP A 19 9.29 5.85 -8.67
C ASP A 19 10.16 4.80 -9.38
N TYR A 20 10.62 3.77 -8.64
CA TYR A 20 11.36 2.65 -9.24
C TYR A 20 10.47 1.85 -10.18
N GLN A 21 9.22 1.58 -9.77
CA GLN A 21 8.25 0.87 -10.60
C GLN A 21 7.99 1.63 -11.90
N ASN A 22 7.78 2.95 -11.82
CA ASN A 22 7.55 3.80 -12.98
C ASN A 22 8.76 3.91 -13.89
N LYS A 23 9.97 3.94 -13.33
CA LYS A 23 11.22 4.02 -14.10
C LYS A 23 11.54 2.72 -14.85
N TYR A 24 11.37 1.57 -14.20
CA TYR A 24 11.83 0.29 -14.75
C TYR A 24 10.72 -0.49 -15.48
N GLN A 25 9.44 -0.24 -15.17
CA GLN A 25 8.30 -0.94 -15.76
C GLN A 25 8.41 -2.48 -15.67
N ASP A 26 9.08 -2.97 -14.64
CA ASP A 26 9.33 -4.39 -14.38
C ASP A 26 9.31 -4.61 -12.86
N ASN A 27 8.40 -5.48 -12.39
CA ASN A 27 8.15 -5.69 -10.96
C ASN A 27 9.39 -6.21 -10.22
N ALA A 28 10.05 -7.22 -10.78
CA ALA A 28 11.19 -7.86 -10.14
C ALA A 28 12.38 -6.90 -10.08
N LYS A 29 12.66 -6.21 -11.20
CA LYS A 29 13.75 -5.24 -11.31
C LYS A 29 13.52 -4.04 -10.38
N ALA A 30 12.32 -3.46 -10.37
CA ALA A 30 12.00 -2.32 -9.51
C ALA A 30 12.14 -2.67 -8.03
N PHE A 31 11.58 -3.80 -7.60
CA PHE A 31 11.67 -4.27 -6.22
C PHE A 31 13.10 -4.60 -5.80
N ASN A 32 13.82 -5.39 -6.59
CA ASN A 32 15.18 -5.82 -6.25
C ASN A 32 16.13 -4.62 -6.17
N LEU A 33 16.08 -3.69 -7.13
CA LEU A 33 16.93 -2.50 -7.11
C LEU A 33 16.57 -1.53 -5.98
N TYR A 34 15.28 -1.35 -5.68
CA TYR A 34 14.85 -0.51 -4.56
C TYR A 34 15.45 -1.00 -3.25
N TRP A 35 15.38 -2.31 -3.00
CA TRP A 35 15.92 -2.88 -1.77
C TRP A 35 17.43 -2.98 -1.76
N GLU A 36 18.07 -3.34 -2.89
CA GLU A 36 19.53 -3.35 -3.00
C GLU A 36 20.13 -1.99 -2.67
N ASN A 37 19.53 -0.90 -3.19
CA ASN A 37 19.97 0.47 -2.89
C ASN A 37 19.72 0.90 -1.45
N ARG A 38 18.80 0.25 -0.71
CA ARG A 38 18.48 0.60 0.69
C ARG A 38 19.25 -0.21 1.71
N VAL A 39 19.39 -1.51 1.49
CA VAL A 39 19.89 -2.48 2.49
C VAL A 39 21.00 -3.38 1.95
N GLY A 40 21.51 -3.09 0.75
CA GLY A 40 22.51 -3.89 0.08
C GLY A 40 21.94 -5.08 -0.67
N LYS A 41 22.78 -5.67 -1.53
CA LYS A 41 22.42 -6.82 -2.37
C LYS A 41 22.05 -8.03 -1.53
N TYR A 42 21.06 -8.79 -1.99
CA TYR A 42 20.74 -10.09 -1.42
C TYR A 42 21.93 -11.05 -1.54
N GLN A 43 22.30 -11.66 -0.42
CA GLN A 43 23.33 -12.70 -0.38
C GLN A 43 22.89 -13.81 0.56
N LEU A 44 22.85 -15.04 0.05
CA LEU A 44 22.71 -16.25 0.86
C LEU A 44 24.11 -16.71 1.25
N LYS A 45 24.37 -16.80 2.55
CA LYS A 45 25.65 -17.25 3.11
C LYS A 45 25.66 -18.77 3.24
N LEU A 46 26.86 -19.34 3.30
CA LEU A 46 27.06 -20.79 3.41
C LEU A 46 26.46 -21.40 4.69
N ASP A 47 26.31 -20.60 5.75
CA ASP A 47 25.68 -20.99 7.02
C ASP A 47 24.14 -20.97 6.99
N GLY A 48 23.54 -20.67 5.83
CA GLY A 48 22.09 -20.56 5.66
C GLY A 48 21.49 -19.22 6.07
N THR A 49 22.29 -18.29 6.60
CA THR A 49 21.84 -16.92 6.87
C THR A 49 21.83 -16.08 5.61
N TYR A 50 21.10 -14.96 5.61
CA TYR A 50 21.09 -14.04 4.48
C TYR A 50 21.21 -12.58 4.91
N SER A 51 21.72 -11.74 4.00
CA SER A 51 21.70 -10.28 4.10
C SER A 51 20.91 -9.66 2.96
N GLY A 52 20.48 -8.41 3.14
CA GLY A 52 19.62 -7.72 2.17
C GLY A 52 18.18 -8.23 2.17
N MET A 53 17.36 -7.71 1.26
CA MET A 53 15.99 -8.17 1.06
C MET A 53 15.97 -9.40 0.13
N THR A 54 15.15 -10.40 0.44
CA THR A 54 14.95 -11.54 -0.46
C THR A 54 14.41 -11.07 -1.81
N PRO A 55 14.81 -11.68 -2.94
CA PRO A 55 14.34 -11.29 -4.26
C PRO A 55 12.80 -11.33 -4.38
N TYR A 56 12.29 -10.48 -5.27
CA TYR A 56 10.87 -10.42 -5.60
C TYR A 56 10.32 -11.80 -6.00
N LYS A 57 9.12 -12.13 -5.49
CA LYS A 57 8.40 -13.37 -5.82
C LYS A 57 7.22 -13.03 -6.72
N ASP A 58 7.33 -13.37 -8.01
CA ASP A 58 6.30 -13.08 -9.01
C ASP A 58 5.22 -14.16 -9.05
N ASN A 59 4.45 -14.28 -7.96
CA ASN A 59 3.41 -15.30 -7.84
C ASN A 59 2.12 -14.93 -8.59
N ILE A 60 1.94 -13.66 -8.93
CA ILE A 60 0.81 -13.18 -9.75
C ILE A 60 1.41 -12.25 -10.81
N PRO A 61 1.71 -12.79 -12.00
CA PRO A 61 2.33 -12.02 -13.08
C PRO A 61 1.54 -10.76 -13.42
N ALA A 62 2.26 -9.72 -13.85
CA ALA A 62 1.71 -8.40 -14.19
C ALA A 62 1.05 -7.61 -13.04
N ALA A 63 1.01 -8.15 -11.82
CA ALA A 63 0.56 -7.44 -10.63
C ALA A 63 1.74 -7.14 -9.71
N THR A 64 2.02 -5.86 -9.43
CA THR A 64 3.07 -5.47 -8.50
C THR A 64 2.67 -5.82 -7.06
N HIS A 65 3.53 -6.56 -6.35
CA HIS A 65 3.27 -6.99 -4.97
C HIS A 65 4.17 -6.25 -4.00
N ILE A 66 3.58 -5.58 -3.01
CA ILE A 66 4.33 -4.93 -1.94
C ILE A 66 3.74 -5.28 -0.58
N ALA A 67 4.60 -5.35 0.42
CA ALA A 67 4.21 -5.58 1.80
C ALA A 67 4.68 -4.41 2.67
N ILE A 68 3.73 -3.73 3.31
CA ILE A 68 4.01 -2.67 4.27
C ILE A 68 3.96 -3.27 5.68
N LYS A 69 5.12 -3.40 6.31
CA LYS A 69 5.24 -3.95 7.68
C LYS A 69 5.08 -2.84 8.72
N VAL A 70 3.99 -2.89 9.47
CA VAL A 70 3.65 -1.91 10.52
C VAL A 70 3.25 -2.68 11.79
N PRO A 71 3.70 -2.25 12.98
CA PRO A 71 3.31 -2.88 14.24
C PRO A 71 1.78 -2.95 14.47
N THR A 72 1.36 -3.84 15.35
CA THR A 72 -0.01 -3.84 15.88
C THR A 72 -0.33 -2.47 16.50
N ALA A 73 -1.57 -2.01 16.36
CA ALA A 73 -2.00 -0.64 16.71
C ALA A 73 -1.25 0.51 15.99
N GLY A 74 -0.38 0.24 15.00
CA GLY A 74 0.32 1.26 14.22
C GLY A 74 -0.52 2.02 13.19
N GLY A 75 -1.85 1.94 13.28
CA GLY A 75 -2.77 2.65 12.37
C GLY A 75 -2.73 2.18 10.92
N LYS A 76 -2.70 0.86 10.69
CA LYS A 76 -2.62 0.25 9.35
C LYS A 76 -3.72 0.75 8.40
N THR A 77 -4.96 0.84 8.86
CA THR A 77 -6.08 1.33 8.03
C THR A 77 -5.87 2.77 7.60
N PHE A 78 -5.40 3.63 8.51
CA PHE A 78 -5.13 5.03 8.19
C PHE A 78 -3.93 5.20 7.24
N ILE A 79 -2.89 4.39 7.40
CA ILE A 79 -1.77 4.31 6.43
C ILE A 79 -2.31 3.93 5.05
N ALA A 80 -3.16 2.91 4.97
CA ALA A 80 -3.73 2.48 3.70
C ALA A 80 -4.58 3.58 3.04
N CYS A 81 -5.40 4.33 3.80
CA CYS A 81 -6.17 5.45 3.26
C CYS A 81 -5.27 6.49 2.54
N ASN A 82 -4.08 6.76 3.10
CA ASN A 82 -3.10 7.64 2.50
C ASN A 82 -2.34 6.97 1.34
N ALA A 83 -1.98 5.70 1.49
CA ALA A 83 -1.27 4.93 0.48
C ALA A 83 -2.06 4.79 -0.83
N ILE A 84 -3.40 4.67 -0.75
CA ILE A 84 -4.27 4.62 -1.94
C ILE A 84 -4.03 5.85 -2.83
N HIS A 85 -3.86 7.04 -2.24
CA HIS A 85 -3.59 8.26 -3.02
C HIS A 85 -2.23 8.18 -3.74
N SER A 86 -1.15 7.82 -3.03
CA SER A 86 0.19 7.68 -3.63
C SER A 86 0.20 6.65 -4.76
N ILE A 87 -0.46 5.50 -4.56
CA ILE A 87 -0.62 4.46 -5.59
C ILE A 87 -1.43 5.01 -6.77
N MET A 88 -2.62 5.55 -6.55
CA MET A 88 -3.46 6.05 -7.64
C MET A 88 -2.80 7.18 -8.43
N LYS A 89 -1.96 8.00 -7.80
CA LYS A 89 -1.22 9.10 -8.45
C LYS A 89 -0.07 8.58 -9.33
N SER A 90 0.50 7.41 -9.03
CA SER A 90 1.58 6.84 -9.83
C SER A 90 1.10 6.21 -11.15
N TYR A 91 -0.21 5.96 -11.29
CA TYR A 91 -0.83 5.42 -12.50
C TYR A 91 -1.57 6.47 -13.31
N ASP A 92 -1.87 6.13 -14.57
CA ASP A 92 -2.66 6.95 -15.50
C ASP A 92 -3.96 7.45 -14.87
N ALA A 93 -4.15 8.77 -14.89
CA ALA A 93 -5.32 9.44 -14.33
C ALA A 93 -6.61 9.21 -15.13
N SER A 94 -6.50 8.83 -16.40
CA SER A 94 -7.65 8.57 -17.27
C SER A 94 -8.32 7.22 -17.02
N LYS A 95 -7.59 6.26 -16.42
CA LYS A 95 -8.11 4.92 -16.15
C LYS A 95 -9.02 4.92 -14.92
N PRO A 96 -10.14 4.17 -14.95
CA PRO A 96 -10.95 3.96 -13.76
C PRO A 96 -10.13 3.25 -12.68
N LYS A 97 -10.38 3.60 -11.42
CA LYS A 97 -9.62 3.09 -10.27
C LYS A 97 -10.59 2.46 -9.27
N ALA A 98 -10.27 1.26 -8.83
CA ALA A 98 -11.02 0.54 -7.81
C ALA A 98 -10.04 -0.04 -6.78
N VAL A 99 -10.47 -0.15 -5.53
CA VAL A 99 -9.72 -0.76 -4.44
C VAL A 99 -10.56 -1.89 -3.86
N VAL A 100 -10.01 -3.10 -3.87
CA VAL A 100 -10.61 -4.26 -3.19
C VAL A 100 -9.94 -4.40 -1.83
N TRP A 101 -10.74 -4.34 -0.76
CA TRP A 101 -10.26 -4.42 0.60
C TRP A 101 -10.54 -5.80 1.20
N LEU A 102 -9.51 -6.63 1.33
CA LEU A 102 -9.64 -8.00 1.85
C LEU A 102 -9.23 -8.06 3.33
N VAL A 103 -10.03 -8.74 4.14
CA VAL A 103 -9.78 -8.98 5.57
C VAL A 103 -10.09 -10.43 5.93
N PRO A 104 -9.47 -10.97 7.00
CA PRO A 104 -9.66 -12.37 7.36
C PRO A 104 -11.02 -12.72 7.99
N TRP A 105 -11.76 -11.74 8.54
CA TRP A 105 -12.98 -11.99 9.31
C TRP A 105 -14.07 -10.93 9.04
N SER A 106 -15.34 -11.34 9.12
CA SER A 106 -16.50 -10.49 8.82
C SER A 106 -16.69 -9.31 9.78
N ASN A 107 -16.42 -9.49 11.07
CA ASN A 107 -16.49 -8.40 12.05
C ASN A 107 -15.51 -7.26 11.73
N LEU A 108 -14.28 -7.60 11.31
CA LEU A 108 -13.28 -6.62 10.89
C LEU A 108 -13.67 -5.95 9.58
N LEU A 109 -14.32 -6.69 8.67
CA LEU A 109 -14.87 -6.15 7.43
C LEU A 109 -15.91 -5.09 7.74
N GLN A 110 -16.93 -5.44 8.53
CA GLN A 110 -18.04 -4.55 8.86
C GLN A 110 -17.56 -3.30 9.62
N GLN A 111 -16.63 -3.45 10.57
CA GLN A 111 -16.02 -2.29 11.25
C GLN A 111 -15.27 -1.39 10.27
N THR A 112 -14.52 -1.97 9.33
CA THR A 112 -13.76 -1.18 8.35
C THR A 112 -14.67 -0.49 7.35
N ALA A 113 -15.68 -1.19 6.84
CA ALA A 113 -16.69 -0.64 5.93
C ALA A 113 -17.45 0.51 6.60
N ASN A 114 -18.00 0.32 7.80
CA ASN A 114 -18.69 1.37 8.56
C ASN A 114 -17.81 2.62 8.76
N ASN A 115 -16.55 2.44 9.16
CA ASN A 115 -15.60 3.54 9.37
C ASN A 115 -15.16 4.24 8.08
N LEU A 116 -15.23 3.57 6.93
CA LEU A 116 -14.92 4.14 5.62
C LEU A 116 -16.15 4.80 4.98
N SER A 117 -17.35 4.36 5.33
CA SER A 117 -18.62 4.91 4.85
C SER A 117 -19.11 6.10 5.68
N ASP A 118 -18.78 6.18 6.96
CA ASP A 118 -19.14 7.30 7.84
C ASP A 118 -18.42 8.60 7.43
N PRO A 119 -19.13 9.65 6.95
CA PRO A 119 -18.53 10.90 6.47
C PRO A 119 -17.77 11.67 7.55
N THR A 120 -18.05 11.43 8.83
CA THR A 120 -17.41 12.09 9.98
C THR A 120 -16.24 11.29 10.55
N HIS A 121 -16.07 10.05 10.11
CA HIS A 121 -14.97 9.22 10.59
C HIS A 121 -13.64 9.67 9.96
N PRO A 122 -12.53 9.77 10.73
CA PRO A 122 -11.25 10.29 10.23
C PRO A 122 -10.68 9.59 8.98
N TYR A 123 -11.04 8.32 8.75
CA TYR A 123 -10.63 7.59 7.55
C TYR A 123 -11.31 8.14 6.30
N ARG A 124 -12.64 8.33 6.37
CA ARG A 124 -13.44 8.90 5.29
C ARG A 124 -13.11 10.36 5.05
N GLU A 125 -12.95 11.16 6.10
CA GLU A 125 -12.48 12.56 5.99
C GLU A 125 -11.16 12.66 5.22
N LYS A 126 -10.19 11.78 5.53
CA LYS A 126 -8.89 11.78 4.84
C LYS A 126 -9.03 11.35 3.38
N LEU A 127 -9.82 10.31 3.08
CA LEU A 127 -10.10 9.91 1.69
C LEU A 127 -10.77 11.05 0.92
N ASN A 128 -11.78 11.69 1.50
CA ASN A 128 -12.46 12.83 0.90
C ASN A 128 -11.50 13.98 0.61
N ALA A 129 -10.61 14.32 1.54
CA ALA A 129 -9.60 15.34 1.33
C ALA A 129 -8.62 14.98 0.19
N LEU A 130 -8.20 13.71 0.10
CA LEU A 130 -7.23 13.24 -0.90
C LEU A 130 -7.82 13.11 -2.31
N PHE A 131 -9.13 12.88 -2.43
CA PHE A 131 -9.81 12.63 -3.71
C PHE A 131 -10.82 13.72 -4.11
N GLY A 132 -10.97 14.77 -3.29
CA GLY A 132 -11.91 15.85 -3.53
C GLY A 132 -13.37 15.40 -3.40
N ASN A 133 -13.69 14.64 -2.35
CA ASN A 133 -15.00 14.02 -2.09
C ASN A 133 -15.48 13.00 -3.14
N ARG A 134 -14.64 12.61 -4.10
CA ARG A 134 -14.97 11.61 -5.13
C ARG A 134 -14.58 10.21 -4.69
N VAL A 135 -15.22 9.73 -3.63
CA VAL A 135 -14.96 8.41 -3.05
C VAL A 135 -16.30 7.75 -2.75
N GLU A 136 -16.46 6.49 -3.15
CA GLU A 136 -17.63 5.70 -2.80
C GLU A 136 -17.17 4.37 -2.21
N VAL A 137 -17.90 3.88 -1.23
CA VAL A 137 -17.57 2.65 -0.51
C VAL A 137 -18.76 1.70 -0.66
N TYR A 138 -18.50 0.53 -1.23
CA TYR A 138 -19.51 -0.48 -1.46
C TYR A 138 -19.16 -1.73 -0.66
N GLU A 139 -20.16 -2.30 -0.01
CA GLU A 139 -20.13 -3.66 0.51
C GLU A 139 -20.63 -4.64 -0.56
N LYS A 140 -20.32 -5.93 -0.39
CA LYS A 140 -20.67 -6.97 -1.38
C LYS A 140 -22.19 -7.01 -1.63
N GLU A 141 -22.98 -6.78 -0.60
CA GLU A 141 -24.45 -6.80 -0.63
C GLU A 141 -25.06 -5.62 -1.39
N GLN A 142 -24.25 -4.60 -1.73
CA GLN A 142 -24.66 -3.40 -2.45
C GLN A 142 -24.26 -3.41 -3.94
N LEU A 143 -23.57 -4.47 -4.38
CA LEU A 143 -23.13 -4.71 -5.77
C LEU A 143 -24.05 -5.73 -6.46
#